data_AF-A0A9P8JGL6-F1
#
_entry.id   AF-A0A9P8JGL6-F1
#
_cell.length_a   1.000
_cell.length_b   1.000
_cell.length_c   1.000
_cell.angle_alpha   90.00
_cell.angle_beta   90.00
_cell.angle_gamma   90.00
#
_symmetry.space_group_name_H-M   'P 1'
#
loop_
_entity.id
_entity.type
_entity.pdbx_description
1 polymer ?
#
loop_
_entity_poly.entity_id
_entity_poly.type
_entity_poly.pdbx_seq_one_letter_code
_entity_poly.pdbx_strand_id
1 'polypeptide(L)'
;RSWRRCFHDYFVTHLPQSSLHPDSNHKLPRDVAAPHDKPSGRQPAVLSAARRDTTVVRIPLKSAKHHYGATCLRGGRQHNEDTHQAGTIEIPAFAKRQPVSLTRANKPPQETGAASESGDPQVFYFGVFDGHGGAQCAEFLRDRLHTYLEDSAIKFHMESSLQEPKDTDIG
;
A
#
# COMPACT_ATOMS: atom_id res chain seq x y z
N ARG A 1 2.52 24.41 -10.51
CA ARG A 1 3.53 23.33 -10.74
C ARG A 1 2.75 22.02 -10.81
N SER A 2 2.63 21.40 -11.98
CA SER A 2 1.94 20.11 -12.13
C SER A 2 2.78 19.05 -11.42
N TRP A 3 2.27 18.54 -10.30
CA TRP A 3 2.89 17.45 -9.56
C TRP A 3 2.78 16.21 -10.44
N ARG A 4 3.92 15.57 -10.75
CA ARG A 4 3.96 14.40 -11.62
C ARG A 4 3.48 13.21 -10.81
N ARG A 5 2.49 12.49 -11.35
CA ARG A 5 2.16 11.12 -10.94
C ARG A 5 3.44 10.28 -11.07
N CYS A 6 3.89 9.73 -9.96
CA CYS A 6 5.13 8.99 -9.87
C CYS A 6 4.85 7.70 -9.13
N PHE A 7 5.50 6.63 -9.57
CA PHE A 7 5.67 5.44 -8.74
C PHE A 7 6.39 5.80 -7.44
N HIS A 8 5.87 5.31 -6.32
CA HIS A 8 6.49 5.49 -5.01
C HIS A 8 6.87 4.13 -4.42
N ASP A 9 8.04 4.05 -3.79
CA ASP A 9 8.50 2.88 -3.04
C ASP A 9 8.01 2.87 -1.58
N TYR A 10 7.07 3.76 -1.26
CA TYR A 10 6.38 3.88 0.02
C TYR A 10 4.87 3.97 -0.19
N PHE A 11 4.12 3.72 0.88
CA PHE A 11 2.70 4.06 0.94
C PHE A 11 2.44 4.99 2.12
N VAL A 12 1.39 5.79 2.01
CA VAL A 12 0.98 6.73 3.06
C VAL A 12 -0.15 6.11 3.87
N THR A 13 -0.08 6.21 5.20
CA THR A 13 -1.17 5.76 6.07
C THR A 13 -1.28 6.61 7.33
N HIS A 14 -2.40 6.45 8.04
CA HIS A 14 -2.66 7.09 9.32
C HIS A 14 -2.30 6.12 10.44
N LEU A 15 -1.24 6.44 11.19
CA LEU A 15 -0.92 5.70 12.41
C LEU A 15 -1.51 6.43 13.62
N PRO A 16 -2.19 5.74 14.54
CA PRO A 16 -2.55 6.34 15.81
C PRO A 16 -1.28 6.73 16.58
N GLN A 17 -1.30 7.86 17.28
CA GLN A 17 -0.13 8.32 18.05
C GLN A 17 0.41 7.27 19.04
N SER A 18 -0.46 6.40 19.57
CA SER A 18 -0.06 5.30 20.46
C SER A 18 0.87 4.26 19.80
N SER A 19 0.90 4.19 18.47
CA SER A 19 1.79 3.29 17.70
C SER A 19 3.11 3.92 17.27
N LEU A 20 3.38 5.19 17.65
CA LEU A 20 4.67 5.84 17.44
C LEU A 20 5.73 5.38 18.45
N HIS A 21 5.36 4.62 19.46
CA HIS A 21 6.27 4.07 20.45
C HIS A 21 6.30 2.56 20.27
N PRO A 22 7.47 1.95 20.04
CA PRO A 22 7.56 0.50 20.14
C PRO A 22 7.15 0.15 21.57
N ASP A 23 6.19 -0.77 21.72
CA ASP A 23 5.80 -1.26 23.03
C ASP A 23 7.06 -1.71 23.77
N SER A 24 7.52 -0.91 24.73
CA SER A 24 8.71 -1.15 25.54
C SER A 24 8.52 -2.30 26.55
N ASN A 25 7.50 -3.13 26.36
CA ASN A 25 7.05 -4.17 27.28
C ASN A 25 7.45 -5.60 26.87
N HIS A 26 8.42 -5.78 25.98
CA HIS A 26 9.11 -7.07 25.85
C HIS A 26 10.27 -7.16 26.86
N LYS A 27 9.95 -7.22 28.16
CA LYS A 27 10.92 -7.54 29.23
C LYS A 27 11.20 -9.04 29.36
N LEU A 28 11.00 -9.83 28.31
CA LEU A 28 11.27 -11.27 28.36
C LEU A 28 12.35 -11.63 27.34
N PRO A 29 13.48 -12.20 27.79
CA PRO A 29 14.48 -12.78 26.90
C PRO A 29 13.84 -13.78 25.95
N ARG A 30 14.25 -13.70 24.68
CA ARG A 30 13.67 -14.45 23.54
C ARG A 30 13.78 -15.97 23.71
N ASP A 31 14.71 -16.39 24.56
CA ASP A 31 15.06 -17.74 25.00
C ASP A 31 14.06 -18.37 25.99
N VAL A 32 13.08 -17.62 26.51
CA VAL A 32 12.06 -18.11 27.46
C VAL A 32 10.64 -18.11 26.86
N ALA A 33 10.49 -17.87 25.55
CA ALA A 33 9.20 -17.87 24.88
C ALA A 33 8.63 -19.29 24.73
N ALA A 34 7.95 -19.78 25.77
CA ALA A 34 7.17 -21.01 25.71
C ALA A 34 5.84 -20.80 24.95
N PRO A 35 5.30 -21.82 24.27
CA PRO A 35 3.98 -21.77 23.66
C PRO A 35 2.91 -21.40 24.69
N HIS A 36 2.02 -20.47 24.33
CA HIS A 36 1.01 -19.95 25.24
C HIS A 36 -0.20 -20.91 25.32
N ASP A 37 -0.19 -21.85 26.27
CA ASP A 37 -1.22 -22.90 26.41
C ASP A 37 -2.50 -22.49 27.17
N LYS A 38 -2.64 -21.22 27.58
CA LYS A 38 -3.86 -20.78 28.29
C LYS A 38 -4.87 -20.17 27.32
N PRO A 39 -6.16 -20.54 27.36
CA PRO A 39 -7.20 -19.79 26.67
C PRO A 39 -7.31 -18.42 27.34
N SER A 40 -6.64 -17.43 26.75
CA SER A 40 -6.70 -16.06 27.22
C SER A 40 -8.12 -15.56 26.97
N GLY A 41 -8.87 -15.29 28.03
CA GLY A 41 -10.15 -14.56 27.99
C GLY A 41 -10.01 -13.10 27.53
N ARG A 42 -8.87 -12.73 26.95
CA ARG A 42 -8.63 -11.44 26.33
C ARG A 42 -9.43 -11.40 25.04
N GLN A 43 -10.62 -10.81 25.14
CA GLN A 43 -11.36 -10.34 23.98
C GLN A 43 -10.37 -9.58 23.06
N PRO A 44 -10.41 -9.80 21.73
CA PRO A 44 -9.62 -8.99 20.81
C PRO A 44 -9.95 -7.53 21.13
N ALA A 45 -8.92 -6.68 21.23
CA ALA A 45 -9.10 -5.29 21.61
C ALA A 45 -10.13 -4.66 20.66
N VAL A 46 -11.36 -4.48 21.15
CA VAL A 46 -12.39 -3.75 20.44
C VAL A 46 -11.83 -2.34 20.29
N LEU A 47 -11.51 -1.98 19.05
CA LEU A 47 -11.04 -0.66 18.70
C LEU A 47 -12.18 0.32 18.96
N SER A 48 -12.29 0.79 20.20
CA SER A 48 -13.14 1.92 20.57
C SER A 48 -12.86 3.07 19.61
N ALA A 49 -13.91 3.56 18.96
CA ALA A 49 -13.90 4.70 18.05
C ALA A 49 -13.71 6.05 18.78
N ALA A 50 -12.94 6.05 19.87
CA ALA A 50 -12.49 7.27 20.50
C ALA A 50 -11.59 8.02 19.50
N ARG A 51 -11.80 9.34 19.39
CA ARG A 51 -10.98 10.28 18.61
C ARG A 51 -9.50 10.09 18.95
N ARG A 52 -8.80 9.25 18.18
CA ARG A 52 -7.35 9.12 18.26
C ARG A 52 -6.78 10.11 17.28
N ASP A 53 -5.98 11.05 17.79
CA ASP A 53 -5.10 11.83 16.94
C ASP A 53 -4.23 10.84 16.15
N THR A 54 -4.32 10.96 14.84
CA THR A 54 -3.60 10.13 13.87
C THR A 54 -2.57 10.99 13.19
N THR A 55 -1.41 10.42 12.95
CA THR A 55 -0.33 11.07 12.22
C THR A 55 -0.19 10.41 10.86
N VAL A 56 -0.08 11.23 9.83
CA VAL A 56 0.19 10.78 8.47
C VAL A 56 1.65 10.37 8.39
N VAL A 57 1.91 9.12 8.04
CA VAL A 57 3.26 8.57 7.90
C VAL A 57 3.47 7.98 6.52
N ARG A 58 4.71 8.04 6.05
CA ARG A 58 5.19 7.31 4.87
C ARG A 58 5.89 6.05 5.33
N ILE A 59 5.36 4.90 4.95
CA ILE A 59 5.93 3.61 5.29
C ILE A 59 6.65 3.07 4.04
N PRO A 60 7.99 2.93 4.06
CA PRO A 60 8.75 2.37 2.94
C PRO A 60 8.40 0.90 2.73
N LEU A 61 7.91 0.51 1.55
CA LEU A 61 7.44 -0.86 1.30
C LEU A 61 8.57 -1.87 1.49
N LYS A 62 9.74 -1.64 0.87
CA LYS A 62 10.82 -2.64 0.82
C LYS A 62 11.44 -2.95 2.17
N SER A 63 11.41 -2.01 3.14
CA SER A 63 11.97 -2.21 4.48
C SER A 63 10.92 -2.48 5.56
N ALA A 64 9.64 -2.20 5.30
CA ALA A 64 8.55 -2.47 6.24
C ALA A 64 8.13 -3.94 6.23
N LYS A 65 8.86 -4.77 6.99
CA LYS A 65 8.69 -6.23 7.08
C LYS A 65 7.28 -6.74 7.41
N HIS A 66 6.46 -5.92 8.07
CA HIS A 66 5.07 -6.26 8.39
C HIS A 66 4.09 -6.00 7.24
N HIS A 67 4.51 -5.27 6.21
CA HIS A 67 3.64 -4.80 5.12
C HIS A 67 4.00 -5.45 3.79
N TYR A 68 5.27 -5.76 3.57
CA TYR A 68 5.74 -6.35 2.33
C TYR A 68 6.88 -7.33 2.58
N GLY A 69 6.85 -8.44 1.85
CA GLY A 69 7.92 -9.43 1.81
C GLY A 69 8.03 -9.99 0.40
N ALA A 70 9.26 -10.09 -0.09
CA ALA A 70 9.58 -10.76 -1.33
C ALA A 70 10.87 -11.56 -1.19
N THR A 71 10.98 -12.61 -1.99
CA THR A 71 12.17 -13.44 -2.05
C THR A 71 12.35 -13.85 -3.51
N CYS A 72 13.57 -13.74 -4.01
CA CYS A 72 13.92 -14.09 -5.37
C CYS A 72 15.13 -15.02 -5.30
N LEU A 73 15.01 -16.19 -5.92
CA LEU A 73 16.01 -17.26 -5.86
C LEU A 73 16.31 -17.73 -7.27
N ARG A 74 17.60 -17.85 -7.58
CA ARG A 74 18.07 -18.46 -8.83
C ARG A 74 17.77 -19.97 -8.92
N GLY A 75 17.65 -20.62 -7.77
CA GLY A 75 17.65 -22.08 -7.67
C GLY A 75 18.95 -22.68 -8.24
N GLY A 76 18.82 -23.80 -8.96
CA GLY A 76 19.93 -24.50 -9.61
C GLY A 76 20.39 -23.90 -10.94
N ARG A 77 19.81 -22.76 -11.39
CA ARG A 77 20.20 -22.11 -12.65
C ARG A 77 21.58 -21.46 -12.53
N GLN A 78 22.25 -21.20 -13.67
CA GLN A 78 23.56 -20.55 -13.71
C GLN A 78 23.48 -19.05 -13.37
N HIS A 79 22.50 -18.35 -13.95
CA HIS A 79 22.18 -16.95 -13.65
C HIS A 79 20.70 -16.80 -13.30
N ASN A 80 20.36 -15.74 -12.56
CA ASN A 80 18.99 -15.38 -12.25
C ASN A 80 18.57 -14.23 -13.16
N GLU A 81 17.50 -14.43 -13.92
CA GLU A 81 16.94 -13.39 -14.79
C GLU A 81 15.63 -12.83 -14.23
N ASP A 82 15.11 -13.45 -13.17
CA ASP A 82 13.90 -13.04 -12.48
C ASP A 82 14.14 -11.73 -11.73
N THR A 83 13.15 -10.85 -11.76
CA THR A 83 13.15 -9.64 -10.94
C THR A 83 11.73 -9.30 -10.48
N HIS A 84 11.61 -8.38 -9.53
CA HIS A 84 10.34 -7.92 -9.01
C HIS A 84 10.35 -6.42 -8.74
N GLN A 85 9.17 -5.82 -8.63
CA GLN A 85 8.96 -4.44 -8.22
C GLN A 85 7.81 -4.38 -7.22
N ALA A 86 7.91 -3.47 -6.26
CA ALA A 86 6.85 -3.18 -5.32
C ALA A 86 6.81 -1.68 -5.00
N GLY A 87 5.63 -1.10 -5.07
CA GLY A 87 5.40 0.31 -4.81
C GLY A 87 3.91 0.65 -4.83
N THR A 88 3.63 1.95 -4.89
CA THR A 88 2.31 2.49 -5.17
C THR A 88 2.34 3.26 -6.49
N ILE A 89 1.23 3.22 -7.23
CA ILE A 89 1.04 3.92 -8.50
C ILE A 89 -0.22 4.78 -8.44
N GLU A 90 -0.24 5.83 -9.26
CA GLU A 90 -1.31 6.83 -9.32
C GLU A 90 -2.25 6.54 -10.51
N ILE A 91 -3.12 5.55 -10.32
CA ILE A 91 -4.22 5.24 -11.26
C ILE A 91 -5.58 5.47 -10.59
N PRO A 92 -6.60 5.91 -11.34
CA PRO A 92 -7.94 6.07 -10.81
C PRO A 92 -8.47 4.79 -10.18
N ALA A 93 -9.30 4.92 -9.15
CA ALA A 93 -9.89 3.78 -8.49
C ALA A 93 -10.77 3.00 -9.48
N PHE A 94 -10.51 1.70 -9.62
CA PHE A 94 -11.32 0.80 -10.45
C PHE A 94 -12.16 -0.17 -9.61
N ALA A 95 -12.01 -0.13 -8.28
CA ALA A 95 -12.79 -0.94 -7.36
C ALA A 95 -14.16 -0.28 -7.11
N LYS A 96 -15.23 -1.08 -7.21
CA LYS A 96 -16.62 -0.62 -6.96
C LYS A 96 -16.91 -0.28 -5.48
N ARG A 97 -16.01 -0.63 -4.57
CA ARG A 97 -16.20 -0.46 -3.13
C ARG A 97 -14.97 0.22 -2.54
N GLN A 98 -15.20 1.25 -1.74
CA GLN A 98 -14.12 1.88 -0.98
C GLN A 98 -13.49 0.89 0.00
N PRO A 99 -12.16 0.93 0.19
CA PRO A 99 -11.48 0.15 1.22
C PRO A 99 -12.10 0.39 2.59
N VAL A 100 -12.16 -0.66 3.41
CA VAL A 100 -12.77 -0.61 4.76
C VAL A 100 -12.10 0.45 5.65
N SER A 101 -10.80 0.68 5.43
CA SER A 101 -10.02 1.73 6.08
C SER A 101 -10.55 3.14 5.82
N LEU A 102 -11.14 3.38 4.64
CA LEU A 102 -11.80 4.64 4.30
C LEU A 102 -13.26 4.66 4.78
N THR A 103 -14.00 3.56 4.65
CA THR A 103 -15.42 3.52 5.06
C THR A 103 -15.64 3.68 6.57
N ARG A 104 -14.64 3.35 7.40
CA ARG A 104 -14.75 3.53 8.87
C ARG A 104 -14.53 4.99 9.30
N ALA A 105 -13.87 5.79 8.46
CA ALA A 105 -13.68 7.20 8.69
C ALA A 105 -14.88 7.95 8.08
N ASN A 106 -15.93 8.18 8.87
CA ASN A 106 -17.08 9.03 8.52
C ASN A 106 -16.69 10.53 8.41
N LYS A 107 -15.53 10.83 7.80
CA LYS A 107 -14.94 12.17 7.70
C LYS A 107 -14.97 12.61 6.23
N PRO A 108 -15.24 13.90 5.93
CA PRO A 108 -15.21 14.41 4.58
C PRO A 108 -13.86 14.12 3.89
N PRO A 109 -13.86 13.87 2.57
CA PRO A 109 -12.70 13.42 1.78
C PRO A 109 -11.53 14.41 1.73
N GLN A 110 -11.63 15.58 2.37
CA GLN A 110 -10.65 16.65 2.31
C GLN A 110 -9.48 16.46 3.31
N GLU A 111 -9.58 15.53 4.27
CA GLU A 111 -8.55 15.27 5.30
C GLU A 111 -7.92 13.87 5.23
N THR A 112 -8.17 13.11 4.17
CA THR A 112 -7.61 11.76 4.00
C THR A 112 -6.19 11.83 3.47
N GLY A 113 -5.21 12.11 4.34
CA GLY A 113 -3.77 12.05 3.99
C GLY A 113 -3.26 10.67 3.51
N ALA A 114 -4.14 9.67 3.38
CA ALA A 114 -3.85 8.35 2.80
C ALA A 114 -4.57 8.12 1.45
N ALA A 115 -5.31 9.11 0.96
CA ALA A 115 -5.77 9.13 -0.42
C ALA A 115 -4.59 9.52 -1.33
N SER A 116 -4.57 8.94 -2.52
CA SER A 116 -3.72 9.36 -3.64
C SER A 116 -3.98 10.82 -4.01
N GLU A 117 -3.11 11.43 -4.81
CA GLU A 117 -3.23 12.86 -5.17
C GLU A 117 -4.58 13.19 -5.83
N SER A 118 -5.24 12.19 -6.42
CA SER A 118 -6.58 12.29 -7.03
C SER A 118 -7.76 12.22 -6.03
N GLY A 119 -7.50 12.03 -4.73
CA GLY A 119 -8.53 11.73 -3.72
C GLY A 119 -8.99 10.27 -3.72
N ASP A 120 -8.52 9.47 -4.67
CA ASP A 120 -8.77 8.04 -4.76
C ASP A 120 -7.94 7.24 -3.75
N PRO A 121 -8.34 6.00 -3.40
CA PRO A 121 -7.49 5.12 -2.63
C PRO A 121 -6.15 4.86 -3.34
N GLN A 122 -5.05 4.86 -2.58
CA GLN A 122 -3.73 4.46 -3.11
C GLN A 122 -3.78 3.04 -3.68
N VAL A 123 -3.22 2.88 -4.89
CA VAL A 123 -3.14 1.59 -5.57
C VAL A 123 -1.75 1.00 -5.39
N PHE A 124 -1.69 -0.19 -4.78
CA PHE A 124 -0.45 -0.93 -4.65
C PHE A 124 -0.13 -1.65 -5.96
N TYR A 125 1.13 -1.55 -6.37
CA TYR A 125 1.68 -2.22 -7.54
C TYR A 125 2.73 -3.24 -7.11
N PHE A 126 2.49 -4.50 -7.48
CA PHE A 126 3.43 -5.60 -7.30
C PHE A 126 3.65 -6.28 -8.64
N GLY A 127 4.88 -6.26 -9.12
CA GLY A 127 5.28 -6.90 -10.38
C GLY A 127 6.30 -8.00 -10.12
N VAL A 128 6.12 -9.16 -10.76
CA VAL A 128 7.11 -10.24 -10.83
C VAL A 128 7.36 -10.50 -12.31
N PHE A 129 8.62 -10.52 -12.69
CA PHE A 129 9.06 -10.58 -14.08
C PHE A 129 9.98 -11.79 -14.23
N ASP A 130 9.52 -12.79 -14.99
CA ASP A 130 10.28 -13.99 -15.35
C ASP A 130 11.14 -13.66 -16.58
N GLY A 131 12.46 -13.63 -16.40
CA GLY A 131 13.40 -13.31 -17.47
C GLY A 131 13.72 -14.52 -18.33
N HIS A 132 13.93 -14.28 -19.63
CA HIS A 132 14.32 -15.30 -20.58
C HIS A 132 15.25 -14.71 -21.64
N GLY A 133 16.35 -15.41 -21.93
CA GLY A 133 17.30 -15.00 -22.97
C GLY A 133 18.13 -13.78 -22.56
N GLY A 134 18.16 -13.48 -21.26
CA GLY A 134 18.77 -12.30 -20.67
C GLY A 134 17.85 -11.60 -19.65
N ALA A 135 18.43 -10.97 -18.64
CA ALA A 135 17.69 -10.23 -17.62
C ALA A 135 17.15 -8.87 -18.11
N GLN A 136 17.64 -8.35 -19.23
CA GLN A 136 17.41 -6.97 -19.67
C GLN A 136 15.92 -6.65 -19.87
N CYS A 137 15.15 -7.59 -20.45
CA CYS A 137 13.71 -7.40 -20.62
C CYS A 137 12.98 -7.34 -19.27
N ALA A 138 13.32 -8.24 -18.35
CA ALA A 138 12.70 -8.29 -17.03
C ALA A 138 13.04 -7.03 -16.21
N GLU A 139 14.29 -6.57 -16.27
CA GLU A 139 14.75 -5.31 -15.67
C GLU A 139 14.06 -4.08 -16.28
N PHE A 140 13.92 -4.04 -17.60
CA PHE A 140 13.19 -2.97 -18.28
C PHE A 140 11.73 -2.90 -17.79
N LEU A 141 11.06 -4.04 -17.66
CA LEU A 141 9.69 -4.09 -17.15
C LEU A 141 9.62 -3.64 -15.68
N ARG A 142 10.56 -4.06 -14.82
CA ARG A 142 10.69 -3.57 -13.43
C ARG A 142 10.75 -2.04 -13.36
N ASP A 143 11.54 -1.45 -14.26
CA ASP A 143 11.86 -0.02 -14.22
C ASP A 143 10.87 0.86 -14.99
N ARG A 144 10.06 0.30 -15.89
CA ARG A 144 9.21 1.10 -16.80
C ARG A 144 7.74 0.74 -16.80
N LEU A 145 7.36 -0.51 -16.52
CA LEU A 145 5.98 -0.96 -16.72
C LEU A 145 4.97 -0.13 -15.91
N HIS A 146 5.31 0.21 -14.67
CA HIS A 146 4.47 1.06 -13.82
C HIS A 146 4.20 2.43 -14.46
N THR A 147 5.21 3.06 -15.07
CA THR A 147 5.05 4.34 -15.78
C THR A 147 4.11 4.19 -16.98
N TYR A 148 4.25 3.10 -17.75
CA TYR A 148 3.34 2.82 -18.87
C TYR A 148 1.90 2.65 -18.41
N LEU A 149 1.65 2.05 -17.24
CA LEU A 149 0.32 1.90 -16.68
C LEU A 149 -0.28 3.26 -16.28
N GLU A 150 0.48 4.10 -15.59
CA GLU A 150 0.05 5.45 -15.20
C GLU A 150 -0.23 6.33 -16.44
N ASP A 151 0.68 6.32 -17.41
CA ASP A 151 0.52 7.04 -18.68
C ASP A 151 -0.69 6.53 -19.47
N SER A 152 -0.92 5.21 -19.48
CA SER A 152 -2.09 4.62 -20.15
C SER A 152 -3.38 5.04 -19.47
N ALA A 153 -3.43 5.06 -18.13
CA ALA A 153 -4.60 5.52 -17.40
C ALA A 153 -4.98 6.96 -17.76
N ILE A 154 -3.97 7.83 -17.97
CA ILE A 154 -4.19 9.20 -18.46
C ILE A 154 -4.70 9.20 -19.90
N LYS A 155 -4.02 8.48 -20.81
CA LYS A 155 -4.33 8.44 -22.25
C LYS A 155 -5.73 7.92 -22.54
N PHE A 156 -6.19 6.94 -21.77
CA PHE A 156 -7.52 6.37 -21.89
C PHE A 156 -8.57 7.10 -21.06
N HIS A 157 -8.21 8.23 -20.43
CA HIS A 157 -9.11 9.02 -19.58
C HIS A 157 -9.83 8.15 -18.55
N MET A 158 -9.09 7.27 -17.88
CA MET A 158 -9.67 6.45 -16.82
C MET A 158 -10.25 7.37 -15.74
N GLU A 159 -11.46 7.06 -15.30
CA GLU A 159 -12.15 7.77 -14.23
C GLU A 159 -12.31 6.87 -13.02
N SER A 160 -12.43 7.50 -11.85
CA SER A 160 -12.63 6.78 -10.60
C SER A 160 -14.04 6.19 -10.55
N SER A 161 -14.14 4.88 -10.35
CA SER A 161 -15.40 4.19 -10.11
C SER A 161 -16.03 4.50 -8.75
N LEU A 162 -15.35 5.30 -7.91
CA LEU A 162 -15.80 5.68 -6.57
C LEU A 162 -16.38 7.09 -6.49
N GLN A 163 -16.30 7.88 -7.57
CA GLN A 163 -16.96 9.18 -7.63
C GLN A 163 -18.45 8.98 -7.88
N GLU A 164 -19.30 9.61 -7.07
CA GLU A 164 -20.72 9.71 -7.39
C GLU A 164 -20.90 10.54 -8.66
N PRO A 165 -21.87 10.22 -9.52
CA PRO A 165 -22.17 11.03 -10.69
C PRO A 165 -22.43 12.45 -10.20
N LYS A 166 -21.68 13.43 -10.73
CA LYS A 166 -22.02 14.83 -10.52
C LYS A 166 -23.41 15.03 -11.09
N ASP A 167 -24.40 15.28 -10.24
CA ASP A 167 -25.68 15.80 -10.67
C ASP A 167 -25.39 17.06 -11.50
N THR A 168 -25.52 16.91 -12.82
CA THR A 168 -25.59 18.05 -13.72
C THR A 168 -26.83 18.82 -13.31
N ASP A 169 -26.64 19.96 -12.65
CA ASP A 169 -27.64 21.01 -12.51
C ASP A 169 -28.12 21.38 -13.92
N ILE A 170 -29.19 20.73 -14.36
CA ILE A 170 -30.01 21.19 -15.47
C ILE A 170 -31.02 22.15 -14.85
N GLY A 171 -30.67 23.43 -14.85
CA GLY A 171 -31.60 24.52 -14.63
C GLY A 171 -32.59 24.69 -15.77
#